data_AF-A0A5A7RUY4-F1
#
_entry.id   AF-A0A5A7RUY4-F1
#
_cell.length_a   1.000
_cell.length_b   1.000
_cell.length_c   1.000
_cell.angle_alpha   90.00
_cell.angle_beta   90.00
_cell.angle_gamma   90.00
#
_symmetry.space_group_name_H-M   'P 1'
#
loop_
_entity.id
_entity.type
_entity.pdbx_description
1 polymer ?
#
loop_
_entity_poly.entity_id
_entity_poly.type
_entity_poly.pdbx_seq_one_letter_code
_entity_poly.pdbx_strand_id
1 'polypeptide(L)' 'RRFALLKKIFEELGLESERLRLSWISASEGPKYAKVATEFTEKIKKMGRNPVKNEIFL' A
#
# COMPACT_ATOMS: atom_id res chain seq x y z
N ARG A 1 -2.83 -15.08 -3.25
CA ARG A 1 -1.93 -15.82 -2.32
C ARG A 1 -0.74 -14.99 -1.85
N ARG A 2 0.18 -14.54 -2.74
CA ARG A 2 1.37 -13.76 -2.34
C ARG A 2 1.05 -12.46 -1.59
N PHE A 3 0.01 -11.73 -2.01
CA PHE A 3 -0.41 -10.50 -1.34
C PHE A 3 -0.83 -10.71 0.13
N ALA A 4 -1.54 -11.80 0.43
CA ALA A 4 -1.95 -12.11 1.81
C ALA A 4 -0.74 -12.41 2.70
N LEU A 5 0.26 -13.13 2.16
CA LEU A 5 1.51 -13.37 2.87
C LEU A 5 2.27 -12.06 3.14
N LEU A 6 2.38 -11.19 2.13
CA LEU A 6 3.03 -9.89 2.29
C LEU A 6 2.34 -9.04 3.35
N LYS A 7 1.00 -9.06 3.39
CA LYS A 7 0.22 -8.37 4.41
C LYS A 7 0.55 -8.88 5.82
N LYS A 8 0.62 -10.21 5.99
CA LYS A 8 1.00 -10.85 7.26
C LYS A 8 2.42 -10.47 7.68
N ILE A 9 3.37 -10.42 6.74
CA ILE A 9 4.75 -9.99 7.02
C ILE A 9 4.78 -8.54 7.52
N PHE A 10 4.00 -7.63 6.92
CA PHE A 10 3.91 -6.25 7.40
C PHE A 10 3.39 -6.19 8.84
N GLU A 11 2.33 -6.94 9.15
CA GLU A 11 1.78 -7.02 10.50
C GLU A 11 2.79 -7.60 11.51
N GLU A 12 3.53 -8.65 11.13
CA GLU A 12 4.58 -9.27 11.97
C GLU A 12 5.78 -8.34 12.22
N LEU A 13 6.10 -7.46 11.28
CA LEU A 13 7.14 -6.44 11.42
C LEU A 13 6.66 -5.18 12.17
N GLY A 14 5.43 -5.15 12.67
CA GLY A 14 4.85 -3.98 13.32
C GLY A 14 4.57 -2.81 12.37
N LEU A 15 4.49 -3.07 11.06
CA LEU A 15 4.19 -2.09 10.03
C LEU A 15 2.70 -2.03 9.75
N GLU A 16 2.22 -0.86 9.32
CA GLU A 16 0.81 -0.68 9.00
C GLU A 16 0.48 -1.39 7.68
N SER A 17 -0.26 -2.50 7.79
CA SER A 17 -0.68 -3.33 6.66
C SER A 17 -1.50 -2.54 5.61
N GLU A 18 -2.12 -1.45 6.06
CA GLU A 18 -2.91 -0.48 5.30
C GLU A 18 -2.10 0.28 4.25
N ARG A 19 -0.76 0.24 4.34
CA ARG A 19 0.19 0.73 3.33
C ARG A 19 0.27 -0.19 2.10
N LEU A 20 -0.44 -1.33 2.11
CA LEU A 20 -0.61 -2.22 0.97
C LEU A 20 -2.07 -2.15 0.47
N ARG A 21 -2.25 -2.10 -0.85
CA ARG A 21 -3.57 -2.20 -1.50
C ARG A 21 -3.45 -3.06 -2.75
N LEU A 22 -4.33 -4.06 -2.86
CA LEU A 22 -4.53 -4.82 -4.08
C LEU A 22 -5.81 -4.32 -4.76
N SER A 23 -5.78 -4.09 -6.07
CA SER A 23 -6.96 -3.68 -6.83
C SER A 23 -6.89 -4.28 -8.23
N TRP A 24 -8.01 -4.82 -8.69
CA TRP A 24 -8.14 -5.41 -10.03
C TRP A 24 -8.76 -4.37 -10.96
N ILE A 25 -8.01 -3.98 -11.98
CA ILE A 25 -8.39 -2.94 -12.93
C ILE A 25 -8.04 -3.45 -14.33
N SER A 26 -9.02 -3.48 -15.23
CA SER A 26 -8.81 -3.89 -16.61
C SER A 26 -8.25 -2.74 -17.47
N ALA A 27 -7.80 -3.05 -18.69
CA ALA A 27 -7.25 -2.05 -19.61
C ALA A 27 -8.26 -0.95 -19.99
N SER A 28 -9.57 -1.25 -19.95
CA SER A 28 -10.63 -0.29 -20.30
C SER A 28 -11.11 0.55 -19.10
N GLU A 29 -10.63 0.26 -17.89
CA GLU A 29 -11.09 0.90 -16.64
C GLU A 29 -10.22 2.11 -16.24
N GLY A 30 -9.82 2.94 -17.21
CA GLY A 30 -8.97 4.12 -16.98
C GLY A 30 -9.46 5.07 -15.85
N PRO A 31 -10.74 5.48 -15.85
CA PRO A 31 -11.28 6.32 -14.76
C PRO A 31 -11.21 5.67 -13.37
N LYS A 32 -11.40 4.35 -13.29
CA LYS A 32 -11.30 3.59 -12.03
C LYS A 32 -9.85 3.55 -11.54
N TYR A 33 -8.89 3.37 -12.45
CA TYR A 33 -7.47 3.46 -12.11
C TYR A 33 -7.12 4.81 -11.48
N ALA A 34 -7.49 5.91 -12.15
CA ALA A 34 -7.21 7.25 -11.68
C ALA A 34 -7.79 7.48 -10.27
N LYS A 35 -9.05 7.06 -10.05
CA LYS A 35 -9.71 7.15 -8.74
C LYS A 35 -8.96 6.34 -7.67
N VAL A 36 -8.71 5.05 -7.92
CA VAL A 36 -8.04 4.15 -6.96
C VAL A 36 -6.65 4.64 -6.60
N ALA A 37 -5.87 5.09 -7.59
CA ALA A 37 -4.52 5.61 -7.38
C ALA A 37 -4.54 6.91 -6.56
N THR A 38 -5.47 7.81 -6.84
CA THR A 38 -5.63 9.08 -6.11
C THR A 38 -6.02 8.84 -4.66
N GLU A 39 -7.09 8.08 -4.41
CA GLU A 39 -7.56 7.73 -3.06
C GLU A 39 -6.47 7.05 -2.24
N PHE A 40 -5.74 6.11 -2.85
CA PHE A 40 -4.68 5.41 -2.15
C PHE A 40 -3.50 6.34 -1.83
N THR A 41 -3.12 7.20 -2.78
CA THR A 41 -2.08 8.22 -2.56
C THR A 41 -2.44 9.15 -1.41
N GLU A 42 -3.68 9.62 -1.35
CA GLU A 42 -4.18 10.45 -0.25
C GLU A 42 -4.16 9.71 1.09
N LYS A 43 -4.57 8.44 1.10
CA LYS A 43 -4.49 7.59 2.29
C LYS A 43 -3.05 7.48 2.80
N ILE A 44 -2.09 7.19 1.92
CA ILE A 44 -0.67 7.09 2.30
C ILE A 44 -0.15 8.43 2.83
N LYS A 45 -0.49 9.55 2.17
CA LYS A 45 -0.10 10.89 2.62
C LYS A 45 -0.62 11.18 4.03
N LYS A 46 -1.87 10.83 4.34
CA LYS A 46 -2.49 10.99 5.67
C LYS A 46 -1.83 10.12 6.74
N MET A 47 -1.39 8.91 6.39
CA MET A 47 -0.63 8.04 7.30
C MET A 47 0.80 8.52 7.57
N GLY A 48 1.27 9.55 6.87
CA GLY A 48 2.59 10.11 7.08
C GLY A 48 3.72 9.21 6.60
N ARG A 49 4.93 9.60 7.01
CA ARG A 49 6.18 9.02 6.50
C ARG A 49 6.32 7.55 6.92
N ASN A 50 6.93 6.74 6.07
CA ASN A 50 7.20 5.34 6.39
C ASN A 50 8.11 5.25 7.64
N PRO A 51 7.72 4.49 8.68
CA PRO A 51 8.50 4.36 9.91
C PRO A 51 9.92 3.80 9.68
N VAL A 52 10.10 2.93 8.68
CA VAL A 52 11.40 2.30 8.37
C VAL A 52 12.36 3.23 7.62
N LYS A 53 11.92 4.43 7.19
CA LYS A 53 12.76 5.33 6.38
C LYS A 53 14.04 5.81 7.10
N ASN A 54 14.06 5.79 8.44
CA ASN A 54 15.23 6.19 9.23
C ASN A 54 16.12 5.02 9.66
N GLU A 55 15.59 3.80 9.62
CA GLU A 55 16.32 2.60 9.97
C GLU A 55 16.72 1.93 8.66
N ILE A 56 17.81 2.43 8.07
CA ILE A 56 18.43 1.76 6.95
C ILE A 56 19.05 0.47 7.50
N PHE A 57 18.34 -0.65 7.35
CA PHE A 57 18.91 -1.99 7.50
C PHE A 57 19.74 -2.30 6.25
N LEU A 58 20.90 -1.67 6.13
CA LEU A 58 22.03 -2.07 5.29
C LEU A 58 23.33 -1.86 6.05
#